data_AF-A0A1M2W578-F1
#
_entry.id   AF-A0A1M2W578-F1
#
_cell.length_a   1.000
_cell.length_b   1.000
_cell.length_c   1.000
_cell.angle_alpha   90.00
_cell.angle_beta   90.00
_cell.angle_gamma   90.00
#
_symmetry.space_group_name_H-M   'P 1'
#
loop_
_entity.id
_entity.type
_entity.pdbx_description
1 polymer ?
#
loop_
_entity_poly.entity_id
_entity_poly.type
_entity_poly.pdbx_seq_one_letter_code
_entity_poly.pdbx_strand_id
1 'polypeptide(L)'
;MTDLATSKGLNSFPPELLIIVFEHNIGAVAALNCVLIRATHVCRYWRDVALHSPTLWSHIALMHPDAVEHFLARSQALHLRISVDMNANGGSETSKKMRLQALHVLLGHAACSRILSLKISHLPKSRNFNWVIQHIAHAAPQLETLLIERCVPRVLIPRPSTHPADFEGVPKLRSLTLIGEIPPLFSKAPNSLTSLDLDRPVCDVSSLLHLLERSPSLEHLIIRNIIVAGVERPTGAVILPRLKTLRLQCISNLAVGKLRPKIVLPSKHTNITLCDSKSYGQMFQDLVPAHGAPDALSFPALHGLKHVQLLWEHNLWTLRAYRSSDLAHSAAPALQVHSSRPTLDGERFLINWPIDASHVETIDLYGNSTKFYAERRLDWQWATMLFGVPALKTLRVRAVPKGILQAILSALGPGADTVACPQLETLILGRIPLPEESRDTLVGVAKLRGPLMAAGGYLGKIMVELPVFGPDTVRDEPAWSLIEGTGVQVMFIEPQ
;
A
#
# COMPACT_ATOMS: atom_id res chain seq x y z
N MET A 1 -48.61 -36.47 13.06
CA MET A 1 -49.06 -35.26 12.35
C MET A 1 -48.17 -34.11 12.73
N THR A 2 -47.08 -33.94 11.97
CA THR A 2 -46.31 -32.71 11.82
C THR A 2 -45.67 -32.84 10.44
N ASP A 3 -46.46 -32.52 9.42
CA ASP A 3 -46.01 -32.34 8.05
C ASP A 3 -45.01 -31.19 8.01
N LEU A 4 -43.72 -31.52 7.94
CA LEU A 4 -42.70 -30.61 7.45
C LEU A 4 -42.87 -30.53 5.94
N ALA A 5 -43.46 -29.42 5.51
CA ALA A 5 -43.60 -29.00 4.13
C ALA A 5 -42.33 -29.29 3.31
N THR A 6 -42.49 -30.25 2.39
CA THR A 6 -41.81 -30.40 1.10
C THR A 6 -40.51 -29.63 0.89
N SER A 7 -39.40 -30.38 0.88
CA SER A 7 -38.08 -30.08 0.32
C SER A 7 -38.07 -29.80 -1.20
N LYS A 8 -39.18 -29.30 -1.78
CA LYS A 8 -39.36 -29.05 -3.21
C LYS A 8 -38.52 -27.90 -3.77
N GLY A 9 -37.78 -27.15 -2.94
CA GLY A 9 -37.05 -25.96 -3.38
C GLY A 9 -35.59 -26.16 -3.78
N LEU A 10 -34.88 -27.19 -3.27
CA LEU A 10 -33.42 -27.30 -3.43
C LEU A 10 -32.97 -28.24 -4.56
N ASN A 11 -33.80 -29.22 -4.93
CA ASN A 11 -33.51 -30.12 -6.06
C ASN A 11 -34.09 -29.61 -7.39
N SER A 12 -34.74 -28.44 -7.39
CA SER A 12 -35.31 -27.79 -8.59
C SER A 12 -34.43 -26.67 -9.13
N PHE A 13 -33.28 -26.38 -8.51
CA PHE A 13 -32.35 -25.40 -9.03
C PHE A 13 -31.79 -25.87 -10.37
N PRO A 14 -31.81 -25.03 -11.42
CA PRO A 14 -31.07 -25.29 -12.64
C PRO A 14 -29.58 -25.57 -12.33
N PRO A 15 -28.93 -26.48 -13.08
CA PRO A 15 -27.52 -26.82 -12.88
C PRO A 15 -26.60 -25.58 -12.86
N GLU A 16 -26.91 -24.57 -13.66
CA GLU A 16 -26.12 -23.35 -13.81
C GLU A 16 -26.11 -22.53 -12.51
N LEU A 17 -27.25 -22.39 -11.84
CA LEU A 17 -27.34 -21.69 -10.55
C LEU A 17 -26.61 -22.48 -9.46
N LEU A 18 -26.70 -23.81 -9.50
CA LEU A 18 -26.02 -24.65 -8.54
C LEU A 18 -24.49 -24.59 -8.71
N ILE A 19 -24.00 -24.50 -9.95
CA ILE A 19 -22.59 -24.27 -10.26
C ILE A 19 -22.14 -22.91 -9.72
N ILE A 20 -22.92 -21.84 -9.93
CA ILE A 20 -22.59 -20.51 -9.38
C ILE A 20 -22.51 -20.56 -7.85
N VAL A 21 -23.45 -21.26 -7.20
CA VAL A 21 -23.42 -21.47 -5.74
C VAL A 21 -22.15 -22.22 -5.34
N PHE A 22 -21.79 -23.29 -6.03
CA PHE A 22 -20.54 -24.00 -5.78
C PHE A 22 -19.33 -23.09 -5.96
N GLU A 23 -19.22 -22.37 -7.07
CA GLU A 23 -18.12 -21.45 -7.35
C GLU A 23 -18.00 -20.34 -6.29
N HIS A 24 -19.11 -19.80 -5.81
CA HIS A 24 -19.12 -18.79 -4.76
C HIS A 24 -18.64 -19.35 -3.41
N ASN A 25 -19.03 -20.58 -3.08
CA ASN A 25 -18.59 -21.26 -1.85
C ASN A 25 -17.14 -21.78 -1.95
N ILE A 26 -16.63 -21.97 -3.17
CA ILE A 26 -15.26 -22.38 -3.46
C ILE A 26 -14.33 -21.14 -3.51
N GLY A 27 -14.80 -19.92 -3.70
CA GLY A 27 -13.93 -18.74 -3.76
C GLY A 27 -13.28 -18.37 -2.41
N ALA A 28 -12.03 -18.81 -2.14
CA ALA A 28 -10.90 -17.98 -1.65
C ALA A 28 -9.76 -18.71 -0.87
N VAL A 29 -9.91 -19.94 -0.35
CA VAL A 29 -8.94 -20.50 0.63
C VAL A 29 -8.80 -22.02 0.49
N ALA A 30 -7.65 -22.60 0.90
CA ALA A 30 -7.26 -24.03 0.91
C ALA A 30 -8.33 -25.06 1.34
N ALA A 31 -9.45 -24.62 1.91
CA ALA A 31 -10.67 -25.41 2.11
C ALA A 31 -11.42 -25.78 0.79
N LEU A 32 -10.99 -25.26 -0.38
CA LEU A 32 -11.59 -25.45 -1.71
C LEU A 32 -12.12 -26.87 -1.95
N ASN A 33 -11.24 -27.85 -1.79
CA ASN A 33 -11.52 -29.23 -2.19
C ASN A 33 -12.49 -29.91 -1.22
N CYS A 34 -12.40 -29.60 0.09
CA CYS A 34 -13.25 -30.22 1.10
C CYS A 34 -14.71 -29.80 0.95
N VAL A 35 -14.96 -28.53 0.65
CA VAL A 35 -16.33 -28.00 0.45
C VAL A 35 -16.96 -28.60 -0.81
N LEU A 36 -16.21 -28.62 -1.93
CA LEU A 36 -16.68 -29.24 -3.17
C LEU A 36 -16.96 -30.74 -2.98
N ILE A 37 -16.08 -31.47 -2.30
CA ILE A 37 -16.30 -32.88 -1.99
C ILE A 37 -17.58 -33.03 -1.16
N ARG A 38 -17.76 -32.27 -0.08
CA ARG A 38 -18.98 -32.31 0.74
C ARG A 38 -20.24 -32.00 -0.07
N ALA A 39 -20.20 -31.04 -0.99
CA ALA A 39 -21.31 -30.72 -1.88
C ALA A 39 -21.71 -31.93 -2.74
N THR A 40 -20.73 -32.71 -3.22
CA THR A 40 -21.00 -33.96 -3.96
C THR A 40 -21.63 -35.06 -3.09
N HIS A 41 -21.70 -34.89 -1.77
CA HIS A 41 -22.34 -35.85 -0.86
C HIS A 41 -23.73 -35.40 -0.37
N VAL A 42 -24.23 -34.23 -0.78
CA VAL A 42 -25.55 -33.71 -0.36
C VAL A 42 -26.70 -34.56 -0.92
N CYS A 43 -26.77 -34.69 -2.25
CA CYS A 43 -27.74 -35.55 -2.94
C CYS A 43 -27.18 -36.01 -4.29
N ARG A 44 -27.88 -36.94 -4.97
CA ARG A 44 -27.46 -37.45 -6.30
C ARG A 44 -27.38 -36.32 -7.33
N TYR A 45 -28.39 -35.46 -7.37
CA TYR A 45 -28.43 -34.33 -8.30
C TYR A 45 -27.22 -33.40 -8.16
N TRP A 46 -26.87 -33.02 -6.92
CA TRP A 46 -25.70 -32.16 -6.66
C TRP A 46 -24.39 -32.83 -7.02
N ARG A 47 -24.27 -34.14 -6.75
CA ARG A 47 -23.14 -34.95 -7.20
C ARG A 47 -23.00 -34.92 -8.71
N ASP A 48 -24.08 -35.17 -9.43
CA ASP A 48 -24.06 -35.25 -10.89
C ASP A 48 -23.69 -33.90 -11.49
N VAL A 49 -24.31 -32.81 -11.02
CA VAL A 49 -23.97 -31.45 -11.47
C VAL A 49 -22.49 -31.11 -11.16
N ALA A 50 -22.01 -31.42 -9.97
CA ALA A 50 -20.62 -31.13 -9.59
C ALA A 50 -19.61 -31.94 -10.41
N LEU A 51 -19.85 -33.25 -10.59
CA LEU A 51 -18.93 -34.14 -11.31
C LEU A 51 -18.87 -33.84 -12.82
N HIS A 52 -19.96 -33.35 -13.40
CA HIS A 52 -20.04 -33.00 -14.83
C HIS A 52 -19.71 -31.53 -15.12
N SER A 53 -19.23 -30.77 -14.12
CA SER A 53 -18.77 -29.39 -14.30
C SER A 53 -17.25 -29.29 -14.12
N PRO A 54 -16.45 -29.37 -15.20
CA PRO A 54 -14.98 -29.35 -15.12
C PRO A 54 -14.41 -28.09 -14.48
N THR A 55 -15.10 -26.95 -14.55
CA THR A 55 -14.63 -25.67 -13.98
C THR A 55 -14.41 -25.78 -12.47
N LEU A 56 -15.28 -26.51 -11.77
CA LEU A 56 -15.20 -26.74 -10.32
C LEU A 56 -13.94 -27.54 -9.91
N TRP A 57 -13.39 -28.34 -10.82
CA TRP A 57 -12.22 -29.18 -10.57
C TRP A 57 -10.92 -28.57 -11.08
N SER A 58 -10.98 -27.39 -11.71
CA SER A 58 -9.82 -26.68 -12.25
C SER A 58 -9.02 -25.92 -11.18
N HIS A 59 -9.62 -25.68 -10.01
CA HIS A 59 -8.97 -25.11 -8.83
C HIS A 59 -8.65 -26.19 -7.81
N ILE A 60 -7.37 -26.54 -7.66
CA ILE A 60 -6.95 -27.70 -6.87
C ILE A 60 -6.16 -27.22 -5.64
N ALA A 61 -6.70 -27.48 -4.45
CA ALA A 61 -5.93 -27.42 -3.20
C ALA A 61 -5.22 -28.76 -2.94
N LEU A 62 -3.90 -28.82 -3.08
CA LEU A 62 -3.16 -30.08 -2.89
C LEU A 62 -3.10 -30.44 -1.41
N MET A 63 -3.88 -31.46 -1.04
CA MET A 63 -3.94 -32.00 0.33
C MET A 63 -3.45 -33.45 0.41
N HIS A 64 -3.75 -34.25 -0.63
CA HIS A 64 -3.42 -35.67 -0.68
C HIS A 64 -3.02 -36.08 -2.10
N PRO A 65 -1.99 -36.92 -2.30
CA PRO A 65 -1.54 -37.35 -3.63
C PRO A 65 -2.63 -38.05 -4.43
N ASP A 66 -3.37 -38.99 -3.82
CA ASP A 66 -4.43 -39.75 -4.52
C ASP A 66 -5.57 -38.88 -5.06
N ALA A 67 -5.81 -37.72 -4.45
CA ALA A 67 -6.83 -36.79 -4.92
C ALA A 67 -6.39 -36.06 -6.20
N VAL A 68 -5.08 -35.93 -6.46
CA VAL A 68 -4.56 -35.15 -7.58
C VAL A 68 -5.07 -35.72 -8.90
N GLU A 69 -4.94 -37.02 -9.13
CA GLU A 69 -5.39 -37.66 -10.37
C GLU A 69 -6.89 -37.47 -10.61
N HIS A 70 -7.70 -37.61 -9.57
CA HIS A 70 -9.15 -37.43 -9.66
C HIS A 70 -9.54 -36.00 -10.04
N PHE A 71 -8.87 -35.00 -9.46
CA PHE A 71 -9.10 -33.60 -9.82
C PHE A 71 -8.61 -33.30 -11.23
N LEU A 72 -7.43 -33.81 -11.60
CA LEU A 72 -6.87 -33.62 -12.95
C LEU A 72 -7.79 -34.25 -14.02
N ALA A 73 -8.29 -35.46 -13.80
CA ALA A 73 -9.21 -36.13 -14.70
C ALA A 73 -10.52 -35.34 -14.89
N ARG A 74 -11.10 -34.85 -13.78
CA ARG A 74 -12.36 -34.08 -13.81
C ARG A 74 -12.21 -32.67 -14.36
N SER A 75 -11.03 -32.06 -14.22
CA SER A 75 -10.72 -30.75 -14.82
C SER A 75 -10.64 -30.79 -16.35
N GLN A 76 -10.58 -31.99 -16.94
CA GLN A 76 -10.45 -32.22 -18.38
C GLN A 76 -9.28 -31.42 -18.99
N ALA A 77 -9.54 -30.57 -19.99
CA ALA A 77 -8.53 -29.77 -20.68
C ALA A 77 -8.43 -28.32 -20.15
N LEU A 78 -9.14 -27.96 -19.08
CA LEU A 78 -9.17 -26.58 -18.59
C LEU A 78 -7.84 -26.13 -17.99
N HIS A 79 -7.60 -24.81 -17.94
CA HIS A 79 -6.45 -24.26 -17.24
C HIS A 79 -6.55 -24.50 -15.73
N LEU A 80 -5.44 -24.82 -15.10
CA LEU A 80 -5.38 -25.20 -13.70
C LEU A 80 -4.91 -24.04 -12.81
N ARG A 81 -5.56 -23.89 -11.66
CA ARG A 81 -5.13 -23.02 -10.57
C ARG A 81 -4.84 -23.88 -9.35
N ILE A 82 -3.58 -23.93 -8.95
CA ILE A 82 -3.09 -24.85 -7.92
C ILE A 82 -2.70 -24.07 -6.68
N SER A 83 -3.13 -24.53 -5.51
CA SER A 83 -2.68 -24.01 -4.22
C SER A 83 -2.21 -25.13 -3.30
N VAL A 84 -1.12 -24.89 -2.61
CA VAL A 84 -0.56 -25.80 -1.60
C VAL A 84 -0.20 -24.97 -0.39
N ASP A 85 -0.87 -25.19 0.71
CA ASP A 85 -0.46 -24.63 2.01
C ASP A 85 0.16 -25.78 2.81
N MET A 86 1.45 -25.70 3.12
CA MET A 86 2.16 -26.74 3.87
C MET A 86 1.85 -26.73 5.37
N ASN A 87 1.20 -25.70 5.91
CA ASN A 87 0.85 -25.60 7.33
C ASN A 87 -0.66 -25.72 7.61
N ALA A 88 -1.51 -25.85 6.59
CA ALA A 88 -2.94 -26.11 6.78
C ALA A 88 -3.19 -27.28 7.77
N ASN A 89 -4.24 -27.14 8.59
CA ASN A 89 -4.71 -28.10 9.60
C ASN A 89 -3.70 -28.48 10.70
N GLY A 90 -2.95 -27.51 11.24
CA GLY A 90 -2.07 -27.75 12.39
C GLY A 90 -0.76 -28.49 12.07
N GLY A 91 -0.46 -28.70 10.79
CA GLY A 91 0.90 -28.90 10.31
C GLY A 91 1.66 -30.11 10.85
N SER A 92 1.00 -31.26 11.11
CA SER A 92 1.73 -32.49 11.41
C SER A 92 2.72 -32.83 10.29
N GLU A 93 3.89 -33.35 10.64
CA GLU A 93 4.94 -33.69 9.65
C GLU A 93 4.44 -34.68 8.60
N THR A 94 3.56 -35.62 8.99
CA THR A 94 2.87 -36.52 8.07
C THR A 94 2.07 -35.77 7.00
N SER A 95 1.28 -34.76 7.41
CA SER A 95 0.46 -33.97 6.48
C SER A 95 1.30 -33.11 5.55
N LYS A 96 2.45 -32.59 6.03
CA LYS A 96 3.43 -31.87 5.19
C LYS A 96 4.02 -32.81 4.14
N LYS A 97 4.43 -34.02 4.54
CA LYS A 97 4.97 -35.03 3.62
C LYS A 97 3.95 -35.42 2.55
N MET A 98 2.68 -35.63 2.91
CA MET A 98 1.61 -35.92 1.96
C MET A 98 1.41 -34.80 0.94
N ARG A 99 1.40 -33.54 1.37
CA ARG A 99 1.27 -32.38 0.47
C ARG A 99 2.47 -32.21 -0.46
N LEU A 100 3.67 -32.43 0.06
CA LEU A 100 4.88 -32.47 -0.78
C LEU A 100 4.80 -33.60 -1.79
N GLN A 101 4.34 -34.78 -1.41
CA GLN A 101 4.14 -35.90 -2.35
C GLN A 101 3.09 -35.55 -3.41
N ALA A 102 1.97 -34.93 -3.02
CA ALA A 102 0.96 -34.47 -3.96
C ALA A 102 1.52 -33.45 -4.97
N LEU A 103 2.39 -32.54 -4.51
CA LEU A 103 3.10 -31.60 -5.38
C LEU A 103 4.07 -32.30 -6.34
N HIS A 104 4.79 -33.33 -5.88
CA HIS A 104 5.65 -34.16 -6.74
C HIS A 104 4.83 -34.86 -7.84
N VAL A 105 3.72 -35.50 -7.46
CA VAL A 105 2.83 -36.18 -8.41
C VAL A 105 2.31 -35.18 -9.45
N LEU A 106 1.83 -34.02 -9.02
CA LEU A 106 1.32 -32.99 -9.92
C LEU A 106 2.39 -32.49 -10.91
N LEU A 107 3.57 -32.13 -10.42
CA LEU A 107 4.64 -31.57 -11.25
C LEU A 107 5.26 -32.61 -12.21
N GLY A 108 5.14 -33.91 -11.90
CA GLY A 108 5.50 -34.99 -12.81
C GLY A 108 4.42 -35.37 -13.82
N HIS A 109 3.20 -34.84 -13.70
CA HIS A 109 2.07 -35.20 -14.54
C HIS A 109 1.99 -34.34 -15.81
N ALA A 110 1.57 -34.91 -16.95
CA ALA A 110 1.44 -34.19 -18.23
C ALA A 110 0.50 -32.97 -18.16
N ALA A 111 -0.48 -33.02 -17.26
CA ALA A 111 -1.41 -31.92 -16.98
C ALA A 111 -0.74 -30.67 -16.36
N CYS A 112 0.51 -30.77 -15.89
CA CYS A 112 1.27 -29.62 -15.40
C CYS A 112 1.40 -28.51 -16.47
N SER A 113 1.37 -28.88 -17.75
CA SER A 113 1.40 -27.95 -18.88
C SER A 113 0.20 -26.99 -18.93
N ARG A 114 -0.91 -27.33 -18.25
CA ARG A 114 -2.13 -26.52 -18.15
C ARG A 114 -2.13 -25.56 -16.95
N ILE A 115 -1.10 -25.59 -16.10
CA ILE A 115 -1.07 -24.74 -14.90
C ILE A 115 -0.88 -23.28 -15.30
N LEU A 116 -1.86 -22.46 -14.93
CA LEU A 116 -1.89 -21.02 -15.15
C LEU A 116 -1.47 -20.25 -13.90
N SER A 117 -1.83 -20.76 -12.71
CA SER A 117 -1.50 -20.18 -11.42
C SER A 117 -1.05 -21.24 -10.43
N LEU A 118 0.05 -20.97 -9.74
CA LEU A 118 0.60 -21.85 -8.71
C LEU A 118 0.92 -21.02 -7.45
N LYS A 119 0.30 -21.39 -6.34
CA LYS A 119 0.52 -20.82 -5.02
C LYS A 119 1.06 -21.88 -4.07
N ILE A 120 2.24 -21.66 -3.50
CA ILE A 120 2.86 -22.55 -2.53
C ILE A 120 3.17 -21.74 -1.27
N SER A 121 2.46 -22.03 -0.18
CA SER A 121 2.65 -21.38 1.12
C SER A 121 3.39 -22.27 2.10
N HIS A 122 4.26 -21.63 2.89
CA HIS A 122 5.04 -22.25 3.96
C HIS A 122 5.96 -23.41 3.52
N LEU A 123 6.57 -23.31 2.34
CA LEU A 123 7.48 -24.33 1.82
C LEU A 123 8.65 -24.58 2.81
N PRO A 124 8.97 -25.86 3.14
CA PRO A 124 10.12 -26.22 3.97
C PRO A 124 11.47 -25.89 3.29
N LYS A 125 12.57 -25.95 4.06
CA LYS A 125 13.92 -25.45 3.68
C LYS A 125 14.46 -25.92 2.30
N SER A 126 15.40 -25.11 1.79
CA SER A 126 15.94 -24.91 0.43
C SER A 126 16.01 -26.05 -0.59
N ARG A 127 16.19 -27.33 -0.23
CA ARG A 127 16.24 -28.40 -1.24
C ARG A 127 14.93 -28.53 -2.02
N ASN A 128 13.81 -28.27 -1.36
CA ASN A 128 12.50 -28.33 -1.99
C ASN A 128 12.24 -27.13 -2.92
N PHE A 129 12.78 -25.95 -2.61
CA PHE A 129 12.56 -24.75 -3.44
C PHE A 129 13.19 -24.90 -4.82
N ASN A 130 14.49 -25.20 -4.89
CA ASN A 130 15.19 -25.35 -6.17
C ASN A 130 14.58 -26.47 -7.01
N TRP A 131 14.22 -27.60 -6.38
CA TRP A 131 13.52 -28.68 -7.04
C TRP A 131 12.17 -28.21 -7.62
N VAL A 132 11.34 -27.53 -6.83
CA VAL A 132 10.04 -26.99 -7.27
C VAL A 132 10.22 -26.06 -8.47
N ILE A 133 11.16 -25.10 -8.39
CA ILE A 133 11.38 -24.15 -9.48
C ILE A 133 11.84 -24.86 -10.76
N GLN A 134 12.82 -25.76 -10.66
CA GLN A 134 13.32 -26.50 -11.82
C GLN A 134 12.19 -27.28 -12.49
N HIS A 135 11.30 -27.90 -11.73
CA HIS A 135 10.17 -28.65 -12.29
C HIS A 135 9.11 -27.72 -12.89
N ILE A 136 8.79 -26.60 -12.24
CA ILE A 136 7.87 -25.60 -12.78
C ILE A 136 8.37 -25.07 -14.12
N ALA A 137 9.66 -24.73 -14.22
CA ALA A 137 10.26 -24.23 -15.44
C ALA A 137 10.05 -25.21 -16.60
N HIS A 138 10.25 -26.51 -16.39
CA HIS A 138 10.08 -27.50 -17.46
C HIS A 138 8.63 -27.88 -17.73
N ALA A 139 7.80 -27.95 -16.68
CA ALA A 139 6.50 -28.61 -16.76
C ALA A 139 5.31 -27.65 -16.93
N ALA A 140 5.47 -26.35 -16.66
CA ALA A 140 4.37 -25.37 -16.66
C ALA A 140 4.62 -24.15 -17.59
N PRO A 141 4.78 -24.34 -18.92
CA PRO A 141 5.05 -23.25 -19.85
C PRO A 141 3.93 -22.20 -19.97
N GLN A 142 2.71 -22.51 -19.51
CA GLN A 142 1.55 -21.61 -19.51
C GLN A 142 1.42 -20.80 -18.21
N LEU A 143 2.35 -20.92 -17.27
CA LEU A 143 2.25 -20.29 -15.96
C LEU A 143 2.29 -18.75 -16.08
N GLU A 144 1.26 -18.08 -15.57
CA GLU A 144 1.14 -16.62 -15.54
C GLU A 144 1.34 -16.04 -14.14
N THR A 145 0.94 -16.77 -13.09
CA THR A 145 1.03 -16.32 -11.69
C THR A 145 1.75 -17.35 -10.83
N LEU A 146 2.85 -16.96 -10.18
CA LEU A 146 3.57 -17.77 -9.22
C LEU A 146 3.67 -17.06 -7.87
N LEU A 147 3.24 -17.72 -6.80
CA LEU A 147 3.51 -17.31 -5.43
C LEU A 147 4.24 -18.43 -4.71
N ILE A 148 5.41 -18.14 -4.15
CA ILE A 148 6.12 -19.05 -3.25
C ILE A 148 6.47 -18.33 -1.96
N GLU A 149 5.96 -18.87 -0.86
CA GLU A 149 6.25 -18.40 0.49
C GLU A 149 6.98 -19.48 1.26
N ARG A 150 8.14 -19.11 1.81
CA ARG A 150 8.94 -19.99 2.65
C ARG A 150 8.63 -19.79 4.13
N CYS A 151 8.68 -20.89 4.87
CA CYS A 151 8.72 -20.84 6.33
C CYS A 151 10.11 -20.35 6.78
N VAL A 152 10.24 -19.04 7.01
CA VAL A 152 11.49 -18.43 7.49
C VAL A 152 11.44 -18.33 9.02
N PRO A 153 12.43 -18.87 9.77
CA PRO A 153 12.54 -18.57 11.19
C PRO A 153 12.78 -17.07 11.40
N ARG A 154 12.26 -16.50 12.50
CA ARG A 154 12.31 -15.06 12.80
C ARG A 154 13.73 -14.47 12.90
N VAL A 155 14.75 -15.32 13.04
CA VAL A 155 16.16 -14.93 13.14
C VAL A 155 16.91 -15.54 11.95
N LEU A 156 17.28 -14.70 10.98
CA LEU A 156 18.08 -15.11 9.82
C LEU A 156 19.56 -14.81 10.08
N ILE A 157 20.40 -15.85 10.04
CA ILE A 157 21.82 -15.70 9.70
C ILE A 157 21.91 -15.98 8.20
N PRO A 158 22.30 -15.00 7.35
CA PRO A 158 22.48 -15.24 5.93
C PRO A 158 23.59 -16.28 5.73
N ARG A 159 23.25 -17.44 5.18
CA ARG A 159 24.23 -18.33 4.56
C ARG A 159 24.04 -18.27 3.05
N PRO A 160 24.89 -17.53 2.32
CA PRO A 160 24.83 -17.47 0.86
C PRO A 160 25.48 -18.75 0.32
N SER A 161 24.69 -19.74 -0.12
CA SER A 161 25.27 -20.97 -0.69
C SER A 161 24.35 -21.72 -1.65
N THR A 162 23.48 -21.04 -2.41
CA THR A 162 22.79 -21.68 -3.54
C THR A 162 22.70 -20.70 -4.70
N HIS A 163 23.10 -21.16 -5.89
CA HIS A 163 22.87 -20.44 -7.15
C HIS A 163 21.36 -20.14 -7.31
N PRO A 164 21.00 -18.95 -7.84
CA PRO A 164 19.61 -18.65 -8.11
C PRO A 164 19.04 -19.67 -9.10
N ALA A 165 17.78 -20.06 -8.89
CA ALA A 165 17.13 -20.99 -9.78
C ALA A 165 16.83 -20.31 -11.14
N ASP A 166 16.99 -21.07 -12.22
CA ASP A 166 16.71 -20.64 -13.59
C ASP A 166 15.21 -20.76 -13.89
N PHE A 167 14.62 -19.68 -14.41
CA PHE A 167 13.21 -19.54 -14.74
C PHE A 167 12.93 -19.50 -16.25
N GLU A 168 13.88 -19.89 -17.11
CA GLU A 168 13.75 -19.82 -18.58
C GLU A 168 12.51 -20.51 -19.17
N GLY A 169 11.95 -21.52 -18.49
CA GLY A 169 10.84 -22.30 -19.00
C GLY A 169 9.42 -21.78 -18.69
N VAL A 170 9.28 -20.62 -18.05
CA VAL A 170 7.97 -19.96 -17.79
C VAL A 170 7.81 -18.63 -18.54
N PRO A 171 7.76 -18.64 -19.88
CA PRO A 171 7.80 -17.42 -20.70
C PRO A 171 6.58 -16.51 -20.53
N LYS A 172 5.46 -17.04 -20.06
CA LYS A 172 4.20 -16.31 -19.86
C LYS A 172 4.04 -15.72 -18.45
N LEU A 173 5.05 -15.83 -17.59
CA LEU A 173 4.95 -15.39 -16.20
C LEU A 173 4.78 -13.87 -16.10
N ARG A 174 3.63 -13.43 -15.58
CA ARG A 174 3.26 -12.01 -15.42
C ARG A 174 3.35 -11.55 -13.97
N SER A 175 2.99 -12.41 -13.03
CA SER A 175 2.99 -12.08 -11.60
C SER A 175 3.88 -13.04 -10.82
N LEU A 176 4.86 -12.50 -10.11
CA LEU A 176 5.78 -13.26 -9.27
C LEU A 176 5.75 -12.72 -7.83
N THR A 177 5.44 -13.57 -6.88
CA THR A 177 5.53 -13.28 -5.45
C THR A 177 6.48 -14.25 -4.76
N LEU A 178 7.52 -13.73 -4.12
CA LEU A 178 8.51 -14.53 -3.40
C LEU A 178 8.65 -14.00 -1.97
N ILE A 179 8.44 -14.88 -0.99
CA ILE A 179 8.53 -14.52 0.42
C ILE A 179 9.62 -15.37 1.08
N GLY A 180 10.70 -14.72 1.52
CA GLY A 180 11.83 -15.36 2.21
C GLY A 180 12.77 -16.15 1.29
N GLU A 181 12.86 -15.78 0.02
CA GLU A 181 13.66 -16.49 -0.98
C GLU A 181 14.58 -15.56 -1.79
N ILE A 182 15.54 -16.19 -2.49
CA ILE A 182 16.42 -15.51 -3.45
C ILE A 182 15.61 -15.29 -4.74
N PRO A 183 15.55 -14.07 -5.29
CA PRO A 183 14.92 -13.83 -6.58
C PRO A 183 15.61 -14.64 -7.68
N PRO A 184 14.87 -15.16 -8.65
CA PRO A 184 15.42 -16.01 -9.70
C PRO A 184 16.25 -15.25 -10.71
N LEU A 185 17.10 -15.98 -11.41
CA LEU A 185 17.79 -15.48 -12.59
C LEU A 185 16.89 -15.69 -13.82
N PHE A 186 16.55 -14.59 -14.49
CA PHE A 186 16.09 -14.65 -15.87
C PHE A 186 17.32 -14.45 -16.75
N SER A 187 17.82 -15.48 -17.43
CA SER A 187 18.97 -15.34 -18.34
C SER A 187 18.56 -14.66 -19.65
N LYS A 188 17.40 -15.03 -20.20
CA LYS A 188 16.80 -14.43 -21.41
C LYS A 188 16.00 -13.18 -21.07
N ALA A 189 16.27 -12.09 -21.79
CA ALA A 189 15.56 -10.81 -21.67
C ALA A 189 14.89 -10.45 -23.00
N PRO A 190 13.80 -9.66 -22.99
CA PRO A 190 13.01 -9.22 -21.83
C PRO A 190 12.00 -10.29 -21.38
N ASN A 191 11.67 -10.33 -20.08
CA ASN A 191 10.59 -11.17 -19.57
C ASN A 191 9.22 -10.46 -19.65
N SER A 192 8.14 -11.20 -19.38
CA SER A 192 6.76 -10.72 -19.45
C SER A 192 6.19 -10.28 -18.07
N LEU A 193 7.03 -10.12 -17.05
CA LEU A 193 6.60 -9.74 -15.70
C LEU A 193 5.99 -8.34 -15.70
N THR A 194 4.78 -8.25 -15.16
CA THR A 194 4.03 -7.01 -14.91
C THR A 194 3.89 -6.72 -13.42
N SER A 195 3.95 -7.74 -12.56
CA SER A 195 3.84 -7.61 -11.11
C SER A 195 4.92 -8.42 -10.40
N LEU A 196 5.66 -7.76 -9.51
CA LEU A 196 6.71 -8.38 -8.70
C LEU A 196 6.51 -7.98 -7.23
N ASP A 197 6.35 -8.97 -6.37
CA ASP A 197 6.25 -8.80 -4.91
C ASP A 197 7.31 -9.64 -4.20
N LEU A 198 8.26 -8.96 -3.56
CA LEU A 198 9.34 -9.59 -2.82
C LEU A 198 9.20 -9.23 -1.34
N ASP A 199 9.04 -10.22 -0.46
CA ASP A 199 9.03 -10.01 0.99
C ASP A 199 10.19 -10.76 1.65
N ARG A 200 11.02 -10.06 2.42
CA ARG A 200 12.27 -10.60 2.99
C ARG A 200 13.14 -11.27 1.92
N PRO A 201 13.42 -10.62 0.76
CA PRO A 201 14.26 -11.24 -0.26
C PRO A 201 15.65 -11.49 0.30
N VAL A 202 16.18 -12.68 0.03
CA VAL A 202 17.54 -13.08 0.45
C VAL A 202 18.48 -12.84 -0.73
N CYS A 203 18.74 -11.58 -1.07
CA CYS A 203 19.63 -11.24 -2.17
C CYS A 203 20.39 -9.94 -1.91
N ASP A 204 21.52 -9.78 -2.61
CA ASP A 204 22.17 -8.47 -2.72
C ASP A 204 21.35 -7.53 -3.61
N VAL A 205 21.76 -6.25 -3.59
CA VAL A 205 21.12 -5.21 -4.40
C VAL A 205 21.34 -5.45 -5.89
N SER A 206 22.47 -6.02 -6.30
CA SER A 206 22.82 -6.24 -7.71
C SER A 206 21.94 -7.30 -8.38
N SER A 207 21.66 -8.40 -7.67
CA SER A 207 20.75 -9.45 -8.11
C SER A 207 19.33 -8.92 -8.31
N LEU A 208 18.86 -8.08 -7.39
CA LEU A 208 17.57 -7.40 -7.51
C LEU A 208 17.53 -6.49 -8.75
N LEU A 209 18.59 -5.70 -8.99
CA LEU A 209 18.63 -4.80 -10.14
C LEU A 209 18.70 -5.56 -11.46
N HIS A 210 19.47 -6.65 -11.52
CA HIS A 210 19.54 -7.51 -12.69
C HIS A 210 18.18 -8.12 -13.03
N LEU A 211 17.39 -8.49 -12.02
CA LEU A 211 16.00 -8.91 -12.18
C LEU A 211 15.11 -7.77 -12.74
N LEU A 212 15.23 -6.58 -12.18
CA LEU A 212 14.45 -5.41 -12.61
C LEU A 212 14.79 -4.99 -14.05
N GLU A 213 16.08 -4.99 -14.41
CA GLU A 213 16.58 -4.65 -15.74
C GLU A 213 15.99 -5.55 -16.83
N ARG A 214 15.80 -6.83 -16.51
CA ARG A 214 15.18 -7.80 -17.42
C ARG A 214 13.66 -7.79 -17.45
N SER A 215 13.04 -6.92 -16.65
CA SER A 215 11.59 -6.82 -16.49
C SER A 215 11.05 -5.46 -16.96
N PRO A 216 11.27 -5.05 -18.23
CA PRO A 216 10.86 -3.71 -18.69
C PRO A 216 9.34 -3.50 -18.75
N SER A 217 8.55 -4.58 -18.74
CA SER A 217 7.08 -4.52 -18.73
C SER A 217 6.48 -4.34 -17.33
N LEU A 218 7.30 -4.20 -16.29
CA LEU A 218 6.84 -4.15 -14.90
C LEU A 218 5.95 -2.93 -14.63
N GLU A 219 4.76 -3.19 -14.11
CA GLU A 219 3.77 -2.17 -13.74
C GLU A 219 3.67 -2.01 -12.23
N HIS A 220 3.81 -3.11 -11.49
CA HIS A 220 3.68 -3.16 -10.03
C HIS A 220 4.93 -3.77 -9.40
N LEU A 221 5.61 -2.99 -8.55
CA LEU A 221 6.76 -3.45 -7.78
C LEU A 221 6.50 -3.24 -6.30
N ILE A 222 6.51 -4.33 -5.53
CA ILE A 222 6.45 -4.32 -4.08
C ILE A 222 7.69 -4.99 -3.54
N ILE A 223 8.41 -4.29 -2.66
CA ILE A 223 9.56 -4.85 -1.97
C ILE A 223 9.42 -4.59 -0.47
N ARG A 224 9.44 -5.65 0.32
CA ARG A 224 9.26 -5.63 1.77
C ARG A 224 10.48 -6.23 2.47
N ASN A 225 10.90 -5.64 3.59
CA ASN A 225 11.91 -6.19 4.51
C ASN A 225 13.23 -6.58 3.82
N ILE A 226 13.78 -5.76 2.92
CA ILE A 226 15.05 -6.07 2.24
C ILE A 226 16.18 -6.13 3.26
N ILE A 227 16.94 -7.23 3.24
CA ILE A 227 18.17 -7.39 4.00
C ILE A 227 19.33 -7.13 3.04
N VAL A 228 19.89 -5.91 3.03
CA VAL A 228 21.03 -5.59 2.17
C VAL A 228 22.32 -6.15 2.79
N ALA A 229 22.82 -7.23 2.21
CA ALA A 229 24.17 -7.72 2.45
C ALA A 229 25.14 -7.13 1.40
N GLY A 230 26.33 -6.69 1.84
CA GLY A 230 27.45 -6.39 0.95
C GLY A 230 27.72 -4.91 0.61
N VAL A 231 28.97 -4.67 0.20
CA VAL A 231 29.50 -3.41 -0.34
C VAL A 231 29.77 -3.68 -1.81
N GLU A 232 28.94 -3.16 -2.71
CA GLU A 232 29.14 -3.36 -4.14
C GLU A 232 29.15 -2.06 -4.93
N ARG A 233 30.02 -2.03 -5.94
CA ARG A 233 30.11 -0.96 -6.93
C ARG A 233 28.98 -1.10 -7.95
N PRO A 234 28.25 -0.02 -8.25
CA PRO A 234 27.03 -0.10 -9.03
C PRO A 234 27.27 -0.25 -10.54
N THR A 235 26.70 -1.29 -11.14
CA THR A 235 26.51 -1.47 -12.58
C THR A 235 25.15 -0.88 -12.99
N GLY A 236 25.16 0.24 -13.72
CA GLY A 236 24.03 0.77 -14.48
C GLY A 236 22.82 1.31 -13.71
N ALA A 237 22.04 2.16 -14.38
CA ALA A 237 20.71 2.57 -13.93
C ALA A 237 19.65 1.75 -14.69
N VAL A 238 18.71 1.16 -13.96
CA VAL A 238 17.58 0.38 -14.43
C VAL A 238 16.40 1.29 -14.71
N ILE A 239 15.91 1.28 -15.94
CA ILE A 239 14.75 2.07 -16.37
C ILE A 239 13.52 1.16 -16.36
N LEU A 240 12.47 1.55 -15.63
CA LEU A 240 11.20 0.81 -15.56
C LEU A 240 10.07 1.59 -16.26
N PRO A 241 9.95 1.51 -17.61
CA PRO A 241 9.10 2.40 -18.42
C PRO A 241 7.61 2.35 -18.09
N ARG A 242 7.12 1.19 -17.65
CA ARG A 242 5.68 0.96 -17.43
C ARG A 242 5.28 0.99 -15.96
N LEU A 243 6.19 1.35 -15.04
CA LEU A 243 5.91 1.25 -13.61
C LEU A 243 4.81 2.22 -13.19
N LYS A 244 3.68 1.66 -12.73
CA LYS A 244 2.52 2.38 -12.22
C LYS A 244 2.58 2.51 -10.70
N THR A 245 3.05 1.47 -10.00
CA THR A 245 3.12 1.47 -8.54
C THR A 245 4.45 0.94 -8.04
N LEU A 246 5.11 1.71 -7.18
CA LEU A 246 6.31 1.32 -6.44
C LEU A 246 6.00 1.34 -4.94
N ARG A 247 6.09 0.19 -4.28
CA ARG A 247 5.92 0.08 -2.83
C ARG A 247 7.18 -0.47 -2.17
N LEU A 248 7.75 0.33 -1.29
CA LEU A 248 8.95 0.02 -0.52
C LEU A 248 8.56 -0.03 0.96
N GLN A 249 8.69 -1.19 1.59
CA GLN A 249 8.23 -1.41 2.95
C GLN A 249 9.34 -1.99 3.83
N CYS A 250 9.63 -1.37 4.98
CA CYS A 250 10.60 -1.84 5.97
C CYS A 250 12.03 -1.96 5.40
N ILE A 251 12.41 -1.01 4.55
CA ILE A 251 13.70 -0.99 3.90
C ILE A 251 14.56 0.01 4.67
N SER A 252 15.76 -0.39 5.10
CA SER A 252 16.66 0.54 5.76
C SER A 252 16.98 1.73 4.85
N ASN A 253 17.17 2.90 5.44
CA ASN A 253 17.59 4.11 4.72
C ASN A 253 18.80 3.84 3.80
N LEU A 254 19.75 3.03 4.28
CA LEU A 254 20.91 2.57 3.52
C LEU A 254 20.52 1.78 2.26
N ALA A 255 19.49 0.95 2.34
CA ALA A 255 18.99 0.15 1.23
C ALA A 255 18.19 1.00 0.22
N VAL A 256 17.36 1.94 0.69
CA VAL A 256 16.69 2.92 -0.18
C VAL A 256 17.73 3.76 -0.93
N GLY A 257 18.75 4.28 -0.22
CA GLY A 257 19.83 5.06 -0.81
C GLY A 257 20.65 4.29 -1.86
N LYS A 258 20.82 2.97 -1.68
CA LYS A 258 21.50 2.10 -2.66
C LYS A 258 20.65 1.77 -3.90
N LEU A 259 19.33 1.68 -3.76
CA LEU A 259 18.41 1.45 -4.88
C LEU A 259 18.12 2.72 -5.68
N ARG A 260 18.10 3.88 -5.02
CA ARG A 260 17.74 5.19 -5.58
C ARG A 260 18.46 5.55 -6.89
N PRO A 261 19.81 5.64 -6.96
CA PRO A 261 20.48 6.11 -8.17
C PRO A 261 20.34 5.12 -9.34
N LYS A 262 19.77 3.95 -9.08
CA LYS A 262 19.72 2.85 -10.04
C LYS A 262 18.32 2.51 -10.50
N ILE A 263 17.27 3.07 -9.90
CA ILE A 263 15.90 2.88 -10.41
C ILE A 263 15.44 4.21 -10.97
N VAL A 264 15.39 4.29 -12.30
CA VAL A 264 14.83 5.44 -13.00
C VAL A 264 13.34 5.15 -13.21
N LEU A 265 12.50 6.03 -12.67
CA LEU A 265 11.05 6.02 -12.84
C LEU A 265 10.67 7.03 -13.94
N PRO A 266 10.52 6.60 -15.20
CA PRO A 266 10.29 7.51 -16.31
C PRO A 266 8.86 8.07 -16.38
N SER A 267 7.89 7.42 -15.72
CA SER A 267 6.51 7.90 -15.72
C SER A 267 6.29 8.97 -14.65
N LYS A 268 5.78 10.14 -15.05
CA LYS A 268 5.26 11.16 -14.14
C LYS A 268 4.06 10.66 -13.31
N HIS A 269 3.48 9.51 -13.67
CA HIS A 269 2.27 8.95 -13.07
C HIS A 269 2.53 7.76 -12.14
N THR A 270 3.79 7.40 -11.86
CA THR A 270 4.09 6.35 -10.89
C THR A 270 3.65 6.77 -9.48
N ASN A 271 2.91 5.92 -8.79
CA ASN A 271 2.55 6.11 -7.39
C ASN A 271 3.57 5.42 -6.51
N ILE A 272 4.12 6.15 -5.55
CA ILE A 272 5.20 5.70 -4.67
C ILE A 272 4.65 5.57 -3.25
N THR A 273 4.83 4.41 -2.64
CA THR A 273 4.44 4.14 -1.27
C THR A 273 5.64 3.68 -0.45
N LEU A 274 5.96 4.41 0.60
CA LEU A 274 7.05 4.12 1.54
C LEU A 274 6.42 3.81 2.90
N CYS A 275 6.75 2.67 3.51
CA CYS A 275 6.15 2.26 4.79
C CYS A 275 7.19 1.69 5.75
N ASP A 276 7.17 2.13 7.00
CA ASP A 276 7.85 1.44 8.10
C ASP A 276 7.08 0.17 8.54
N SER A 277 7.79 -0.82 9.10
CA SER A 277 7.17 -1.87 9.91
C SER A 277 7.26 -1.50 11.37
N LYS A 278 6.17 -1.76 12.09
CA LYS A 278 6.10 -1.68 13.56
C LYS A 278 7.28 -2.37 14.28
N SER A 279 7.95 -3.33 13.62
CA SER A 279 9.04 -4.12 14.19
C SER A 279 10.43 -3.49 14.12
N TYR A 280 10.70 -2.55 13.19
CA TYR A 280 12.06 -2.03 12.98
C TYR A 280 12.31 -0.67 13.62
N GLY A 281 11.25 0.04 14.00
CA GLY A 281 11.36 1.24 14.81
C GLY A 281 12.10 2.40 14.14
N GLN A 282 12.02 2.47 12.81
CA GLN A 282 12.59 3.56 12.03
C GLN A 282 11.82 4.85 12.25
N MET A 283 12.52 5.98 12.25
CA MET A 283 11.89 7.30 12.30
C MET A 283 11.38 7.69 10.89
N PHE A 284 10.46 8.65 10.80
CA PHE A 284 9.94 9.07 9.49
C PHE A 284 11.06 9.59 8.55
N GLN A 285 12.04 10.30 9.10
CA GLN A 285 13.24 10.74 8.37
C GLN A 285 14.11 9.58 7.87
N ASP A 286 13.94 8.40 8.44
CA ASP A 286 14.66 7.19 8.03
C ASP A 286 14.01 6.48 6.84
N LEU A 287 12.84 6.94 6.39
CA LEU A 287 12.12 6.38 5.25
C LEU A 287 12.36 7.20 3.99
N VAL A 288 12.52 8.51 4.14
CA VAL A 288 12.55 9.45 3.01
C VAL A 288 13.50 10.62 3.27
N PRO A 289 14.48 10.86 2.38
CA PRO A 289 15.38 12.00 2.46
C PRO A 289 14.66 13.31 2.12
N ALA A 290 15.23 14.45 2.52
CA ALA A 290 14.68 15.77 2.20
C ALA A 290 14.80 16.07 0.72
N HIS A 291 13.90 16.91 0.22
CA HIS A 291 14.07 17.58 -1.05
C HIS A 291 15.37 18.40 -1.06
N GLY A 292 16.14 18.33 -2.14
CA GLY A 292 17.43 19.02 -2.29
C GLY A 292 18.61 18.41 -1.54
N ALA A 293 18.40 17.43 -0.65
CA ALA A 293 19.50 16.70 -0.02
C ALA A 293 20.30 15.89 -1.07
N PRO A 294 21.60 15.61 -0.84
CA PRO A 294 22.39 14.78 -1.76
C PRO A 294 21.76 13.41 -2.05
N ASP A 295 20.98 12.90 -1.11
CA ASP A 295 20.24 11.65 -1.13
C ASP A 295 18.73 11.80 -1.49
N ALA A 296 18.24 12.99 -1.83
CA ALA A 296 16.84 13.28 -2.22
C ALA A 296 16.24 12.35 -3.30
N LEU A 297 14.96 12.00 -3.19
CA LEU A 297 14.28 11.21 -4.23
C LEU A 297 14.13 12.01 -5.53
N SER A 298 15.01 11.78 -6.50
CA SER A 298 15.01 12.48 -7.80
C SER A 298 14.01 11.87 -8.81
N PHE A 299 12.83 11.46 -8.34
CA PHE A 299 11.83 10.83 -9.19
C PHE A 299 10.96 11.90 -9.86
N PRO A 300 10.87 11.92 -11.21
CA PRO A 300 9.98 12.84 -11.94
C PRO A 300 8.51 12.74 -11.51
N ALA A 301 8.10 11.59 -10.98
CA ALA A 301 6.76 11.35 -10.44
C ALA A 301 6.40 12.23 -9.23
N LEU A 302 7.40 12.82 -8.56
CA LEU A 302 7.25 13.67 -7.38
C LEU A 302 7.26 15.17 -7.71
N HIS A 303 7.41 15.55 -8.98
CA HIS A 303 7.42 16.96 -9.38
C HIS A 303 6.00 17.48 -9.57
N GLY A 304 5.79 18.77 -9.25
CA GLY A 304 4.52 19.46 -9.47
C GLY A 304 3.35 18.91 -8.64
N LEU A 305 3.63 18.43 -7.43
CA LEU A 305 2.59 18.01 -6.49
C LEU A 305 1.89 19.24 -5.93
N LYS A 306 0.55 19.22 -5.95
CA LYS A 306 -0.29 20.38 -5.65
C LYS A 306 -1.02 20.28 -4.33
N HIS A 307 -1.18 19.07 -3.78
CA HIS A 307 -1.89 18.85 -2.54
C HIS A 307 -1.05 17.97 -1.62
N VAL A 308 -0.91 18.37 -0.35
CA VAL A 308 -0.27 17.57 0.69
C VAL A 308 -1.24 17.33 1.84
N GLN A 309 -1.35 16.09 2.27
CA GLN A 309 -2.15 15.68 3.41
C GLN A 309 -1.26 15.08 4.49
N LEU A 310 -1.29 15.66 5.68
CA LEU A 310 -0.55 15.22 6.85
C LEU A 310 -1.56 14.64 7.86
N LEU A 311 -1.50 13.33 8.07
CA LEU A 311 -2.34 12.63 9.03
C LEU A 311 -1.51 12.04 10.18
N TRP A 312 -1.95 12.23 11.43
CA TRP A 312 -1.36 11.57 12.59
C TRP A 312 -2.43 11.05 13.56
N GLU A 313 -2.52 9.72 13.68
CA GLU A 313 -3.53 9.07 14.52
C GLU A 313 -2.99 7.74 15.08
N HIS A 314 -3.27 7.40 16.34
CA HIS A 314 -2.91 6.11 16.93
C HIS A 314 -1.44 5.67 16.75
N ASN A 315 -0.50 6.63 16.83
CA ASN A 315 0.95 6.46 16.55
C ASN A 315 1.32 6.21 15.07
N LEU A 316 0.38 6.33 14.14
CA LEU A 316 0.64 6.26 12.72
C LEU A 316 0.72 7.67 12.13
N TRP A 317 1.85 7.95 11.51
CA TRP A 317 2.14 9.19 10.79
C TRP A 317 2.07 8.93 9.30
N THR A 318 1.23 9.69 8.60
CA THR A 318 0.98 9.49 7.18
C THR A 318 1.11 10.81 6.45
N LEU A 319 2.08 10.91 5.54
CA LEU A 319 2.16 11.99 4.56
C LEU A 319 1.66 11.45 3.24
N ARG A 320 0.70 12.15 2.63
CA ARG A 320 0.26 11.88 1.26
C ARG A 320 0.44 13.13 0.43
N ALA A 321 0.88 12.97 -0.80
CA ALA A 321 0.96 14.07 -1.75
C ALA A 321 0.33 13.66 -3.09
N TYR A 322 -0.39 14.60 -3.69
CA TYR A 322 -1.21 14.38 -4.87
C TYR A 322 -0.88 15.39 -5.97
N ARG A 323 -1.14 14.99 -7.22
CA ARG A 323 -0.88 15.80 -8.43
C ARG A 323 -1.96 16.86 -8.68
N SER A 324 -3.16 16.67 -8.13
CA SER A 324 -4.27 17.61 -8.21
C SER A 324 -4.42 18.36 -6.90
N SER A 325 -4.77 19.64 -6.94
CA SER A 325 -5.16 20.43 -5.78
C SER A 325 -6.56 20.06 -5.29
N ASP A 326 -7.47 19.82 -6.23
CA ASP A 326 -8.82 19.34 -5.95
C ASP A 326 -8.84 17.82 -5.84
N LEU A 327 -9.27 17.30 -4.69
CA LEU A 327 -9.36 15.87 -4.43
C LEU A 327 -10.82 15.44 -4.47
N ALA A 328 -11.18 14.67 -5.50
CA ALA A 328 -12.23 13.68 -5.33
C ALA A 328 -11.80 12.68 -4.25
N HIS A 329 -12.73 12.24 -3.41
CA HIS A 329 -12.50 11.36 -2.25
C HIS A 329 -11.78 10.02 -2.58
N SER A 330 -11.57 9.68 -3.87
CA SER A 330 -11.00 8.41 -4.34
C SER A 330 -9.66 8.52 -5.08
N ALA A 331 -9.03 9.69 -5.17
CA ALA A 331 -7.77 9.83 -5.90
C ALA A 331 -6.60 9.11 -5.18
N ALA A 332 -5.83 8.30 -5.92
CA ALA A 332 -4.64 7.65 -5.38
C ALA A 332 -3.49 8.67 -5.22
N PRO A 333 -2.77 8.68 -4.08
CA PRO A 333 -1.65 9.58 -3.88
C PRO A 333 -0.45 9.24 -4.79
N ALA A 334 0.22 10.28 -5.26
CA ALA A 334 1.47 10.16 -6.01
C ALA A 334 2.62 9.72 -5.10
N LEU A 335 2.62 10.22 -3.87
CA LEU A 335 3.53 9.81 -2.81
C LEU A 335 2.72 9.54 -1.54
N GLN A 336 3.01 8.41 -0.90
CA GLN A 336 2.42 8.06 0.38
C GLN A 336 3.51 7.50 1.30
N VAL A 337 3.73 8.13 2.44
CA VAL A 337 4.75 7.75 3.41
C VAL A 337 4.09 7.46 4.73
N HIS A 338 4.34 6.28 5.29
CA HIS A 338 3.81 5.84 6.58
C HIS A 338 4.92 5.50 7.56
N SER A 339 4.87 6.09 8.77
CA SER A 339 5.74 5.74 9.89
C SER A 339 4.93 5.37 11.12
N SER A 340 5.38 4.34 11.84
CA SER A 340 4.80 3.92 13.12
C SER A 340 5.40 4.69 14.32
N ARG A 341 6.40 5.53 14.07
CA ARG A 341 7.06 6.36 15.07
C ARG A 341 7.09 7.82 14.68
N PRO A 342 6.80 8.73 15.62
CA PRO A 342 6.97 10.16 15.40
C PRO A 342 8.44 10.49 15.16
N THR A 343 8.69 11.51 14.36
CA THR A 343 9.95 12.26 14.41
C THR A 343 10.00 13.04 15.71
N LEU A 344 11.13 13.00 16.42
CA LEU A 344 11.33 13.80 17.63
C LEU A 344 11.18 15.30 17.34
N ASP A 345 11.58 15.74 16.14
CA ASP A 345 11.64 17.15 15.75
C ASP A 345 10.78 17.47 14.50
N GLY A 346 9.75 16.68 14.17
CA GLY A 346 8.90 16.97 13.00
C GLY A 346 9.59 16.87 11.63
N GLU A 347 10.87 16.49 11.56
CA GLU A 347 11.64 16.44 10.32
C GLU A 347 11.05 15.50 9.27
N ARG A 348 11.10 15.92 8.00
CA ARG A 348 10.56 15.21 6.83
C ARG A 348 9.03 15.03 6.81
N PHE A 349 8.36 15.25 7.94
CA PHE A 349 6.89 15.23 8.05
C PHE A 349 6.28 16.64 8.03
N LEU A 350 6.72 17.52 8.92
CA LEU A 350 6.29 18.93 8.97
C LEU A 350 7.23 19.84 8.18
N ILE A 351 8.53 19.66 8.35
CA ILE A 351 9.57 20.50 7.73
C ILE A 351 10.49 19.67 6.85
N ASN A 352 11.20 20.32 5.92
CA ASN A 352 12.16 19.66 5.03
C ASN A 352 11.53 18.47 4.28
N TRP A 353 10.35 18.68 3.67
CA TRP A 353 9.60 17.62 2.99
C TRP A 353 10.43 16.86 1.94
N PRO A 354 10.07 15.61 1.65
CA PRO A 354 10.73 14.82 0.61
C PRO A 354 10.35 15.24 -0.83
N ILE A 355 9.55 16.30 -0.97
CA ILE A 355 9.02 16.81 -2.23
C ILE A 355 9.28 18.30 -2.34
N ASP A 356 9.30 18.82 -3.56
CA ASP A 356 9.29 20.25 -3.81
C ASP A 356 7.92 20.82 -3.41
N ALA A 357 7.91 21.60 -2.34
CA ALA A 357 6.72 22.19 -1.74
C ALA A 357 6.31 23.51 -2.39
N SER A 358 7.15 24.07 -3.28
CA SER A 358 6.93 25.40 -3.90
C SER A 358 5.66 25.49 -4.75
N HIS A 359 5.15 24.34 -5.22
CA HIS A 359 3.94 24.23 -6.05
C HIS A 359 2.70 23.74 -5.28
N VAL A 360 2.80 23.54 -3.96
CA VAL A 360 1.69 23.02 -3.16
C VAL A 360 0.65 24.11 -2.95
N GLU A 361 -0.54 23.89 -3.51
CA GLU A 361 -1.70 24.80 -3.47
C GLU A 361 -2.65 24.47 -2.32
N THR A 362 -2.67 23.22 -1.83
CA THR A 362 -3.58 22.77 -0.78
C THR A 362 -2.87 21.91 0.27
N ILE A 363 -3.14 22.20 1.55
CA ILE A 363 -2.65 21.39 2.66
C ILE A 363 -3.82 20.97 3.55
N ASP A 364 -3.91 19.67 3.80
CA ASP A 364 -4.86 19.08 4.74
C ASP A 364 -4.10 18.55 5.96
N LEU A 365 -4.33 19.15 7.13
CA LEU A 365 -3.77 18.75 8.42
C LEU A 365 -4.84 18.01 9.23
N TYR A 366 -4.56 16.77 9.61
CA TYR A 366 -5.49 15.94 10.38
C TYR A 366 -4.78 15.17 11.50
N GLY A 367 -5.15 15.39 12.76
CA GLY A 367 -4.71 14.41 13.76
C GLY A 367 -5.07 14.68 15.20
N ASN A 368 -5.61 13.64 15.84
CA ASN A 368 -6.23 13.65 17.16
C ASN A 368 -5.29 13.10 18.27
N SER A 369 -3.99 12.97 18.02
CA SER A 369 -3.09 12.39 19.02
C SER A 369 -2.55 13.44 19.99
N THR A 370 -2.95 13.34 21.27
CA THR A 370 -2.40 14.14 22.38
C THR A 370 -0.96 13.75 22.73
N LYS A 371 -0.50 12.58 22.30
CA LYS A 371 0.87 12.09 22.52
C LYS A 371 1.94 12.87 21.77
N PHE A 372 1.55 13.85 20.96
CA PHE A 372 2.45 14.65 20.14
C PHE A 372 3.26 15.69 20.94
N TYR A 373 3.02 15.90 22.25
CA TYR A 373 3.58 17.08 22.94
C TYR A 373 4.34 16.84 24.25
N ALA A 374 5.58 17.33 24.25
CA ALA A 374 6.04 18.30 25.24
C ALA A 374 5.88 19.72 24.62
N GLU A 375 5.04 20.56 25.22
CA GLU A 375 4.32 21.70 24.62
C GLU A 375 5.14 22.95 24.19
N ARG A 376 6.45 22.88 23.91
CA ARG A 376 7.24 24.13 23.68
C ARG A 376 8.13 24.22 22.44
N ARG A 377 8.16 23.21 21.56
CA ARG A 377 9.11 23.18 20.43
C ARG A 377 8.50 23.21 19.03
N LEU A 378 7.19 23.40 18.87
CA LEU A 378 6.55 23.23 17.54
C LEU A 378 6.17 24.53 16.83
N ASP A 379 6.15 25.68 17.50
CA ASP A 379 5.75 26.97 16.88
C ASP A 379 6.62 27.34 15.67
N TRP A 380 7.95 27.28 15.86
CA TRP A 380 8.90 27.55 14.77
C TRP A 380 8.79 26.55 13.62
N GLN A 381 8.34 25.31 13.89
CA GLN A 381 8.19 24.28 12.86
C GLN A 381 6.98 24.55 11.98
N TRP A 382 5.85 24.96 12.56
CA TRP A 382 4.67 25.38 11.80
C TRP A 382 4.97 26.61 10.95
N ALA A 383 5.68 27.59 11.52
CA ALA A 383 6.16 28.74 10.74
C ALA A 383 7.05 28.28 9.58
N THR A 384 8.06 27.47 9.85
CA THR A 384 8.99 26.93 8.83
C THR A 384 8.24 26.16 7.74
N MET A 385 7.26 25.33 8.11
CA MET A 385 6.44 24.58 7.16
C MET A 385 5.66 25.53 6.25
N LEU A 386 4.97 26.53 6.81
CA LEU A 386 4.18 27.50 6.07
C LEU A 386 5.04 28.40 5.16
N PHE A 387 6.26 28.73 5.57
CA PHE A 387 7.23 29.41 4.69
C PHE A 387 7.68 28.54 3.52
N GLY A 388 7.72 27.22 3.70
CA GLY A 388 8.08 26.26 2.65
C GLY A 388 7.04 26.10 1.54
N VAL A 389 5.83 26.65 1.70
CA VAL A 389 4.69 26.48 0.77
C VAL A 389 4.15 27.83 0.27
N PRO A 390 4.94 28.60 -0.51
CA PRO A 390 4.58 29.94 -0.94
C PRO A 390 3.33 30.00 -1.85
N ALA A 391 3.01 28.93 -2.57
CA ALA A 391 1.85 28.82 -3.45
C ALA A 391 0.57 28.33 -2.75
N LEU A 392 0.58 28.20 -1.42
CA LEU A 392 -0.55 27.68 -0.67
C LEU A 392 -1.77 28.59 -0.79
N LYS A 393 -2.87 28.04 -1.33
CA LYS A 393 -4.16 28.72 -1.47
C LYS A 393 -5.19 28.26 -0.46
N THR A 394 -5.17 26.98 -0.12
CA THR A 394 -6.14 26.38 0.81
C THR A 394 -5.43 25.64 1.93
N LEU A 395 -5.70 26.04 3.17
CA LEU A 395 -5.24 25.33 4.37
C LEU A 395 -6.46 24.76 5.09
N ARG A 396 -6.50 23.43 5.25
CA ARG A 396 -7.53 22.74 6.02
C ARG A 396 -6.91 22.16 7.28
N VAL A 397 -7.44 22.54 8.44
CA VAL A 397 -7.00 22.06 9.74
C VAL A 397 -8.17 21.34 10.38
N ARG A 398 -8.02 20.04 10.63
CA ARG A 398 -9.11 19.20 11.16
C ARG A 398 -8.67 18.34 12.34
N ALA A 399 -9.53 18.27 13.35
CA ALA A 399 -9.35 17.40 14.51
C ALA A 399 -7.98 17.53 15.23
N VAL A 400 -7.34 18.70 15.18
CA VAL A 400 -6.05 18.95 15.84
C VAL A 400 -6.24 19.45 17.29
N PRO A 401 -5.34 19.09 18.23
CA PRO A 401 -5.34 19.68 19.57
C PRO A 401 -5.23 21.21 19.57
N LYS A 402 -5.81 21.86 20.60
CA LYS A 402 -5.81 23.33 20.78
C LYS A 402 -4.42 23.95 20.59
N GLY A 403 -3.39 23.38 21.23
CA GLY A 403 -2.03 23.92 21.14
C GLY A 403 -1.47 23.92 19.72
N ILE A 404 -1.82 22.93 18.90
CA ILE A 404 -1.41 22.89 17.48
C ILE A 404 -2.11 23.99 16.71
N LEU A 405 -3.42 24.12 16.89
CA LEU A 405 -4.21 25.14 16.21
C LEU A 405 -3.65 26.53 16.52
N GLN A 406 -3.39 26.81 17.80
CA GLN A 406 -2.81 28.08 18.22
C GLN A 406 -1.46 28.35 17.56
N ALA A 407 -0.57 27.35 17.54
CA ALA A 407 0.74 27.48 16.88
C ALA A 407 0.62 27.78 15.37
N ILE A 408 -0.30 27.10 14.68
CA ILE A 408 -0.58 27.34 13.25
C ILE A 408 -1.12 28.76 13.03
N LEU A 409 -2.09 29.19 13.84
CA LEU A 409 -2.69 30.53 13.72
C LEU A 409 -1.67 31.64 14.03
N SER A 410 -0.85 31.46 15.06
CA SER A 410 0.25 32.37 15.40
C SER A 410 1.26 32.48 14.26
N ALA A 411 1.60 31.36 13.61
CA ALA A 411 2.50 31.35 12.46
C ALA A 411 1.92 32.05 11.22
N LEU A 412 0.59 32.15 11.10
CA LEU A 412 -0.09 32.92 10.07
C LEU A 412 -0.25 34.40 10.43
N GLY A 413 -0.09 34.76 11.70
CA GLY A 413 -0.36 36.08 12.26
C GLY A 413 0.79 37.10 12.11
N PRO A 414 0.62 38.31 12.68
CA PRO A 414 1.49 39.48 12.49
C PRO A 414 2.86 39.43 13.19
N GLY A 415 3.30 38.26 13.67
CA GLY A 415 4.52 38.11 14.47
C GLY A 415 5.80 37.83 13.66
N ALA A 416 5.72 37.67 12.35
CA ALA A 416 6.86 37.33 11.50
C ALA A 416 7.21 38.49 10.56
N ASP A 417 8.49 38.84 10.47
CA ASP A 417 9.02 39.85 9.53
C ASP A 417 8.72 39.52 8.05
N THR A 418 8.28 38.30 7.78
CA THR A 418 7.87 37.81 6.47
C THR A 418 6.50 37.12 6.56
N VAL A 419 5.60 37.44 5.63
CA VAL A 419 4.26 36.86 5.58
C VAL A 419 4.33 35.45 4.98
N ALA A 420 4.20 34.42 5.79
CA ALA A 420 4.10 33.04 5.31
C ALA A 420 2.85 32.83 4.44
N CYS A 421 2.90 31.98 3.42
CA CYS A 421 1.76 31.68 2.52
C CYS A 421 1.04 32.94 1.99
N PRO A 422 1.72 33.78 1.16
CA PRO A 422 1.15 35.04 0.69
C PRO A 422 -0.11 34.84 -0.18
N GLN A 423 -0.29 33.67 -0.80
CA GLN A 423 -1.43 33.35 -1.67
C GLN A 423 -2.59 32.65 -0.95
N LEU A 424 -2.61 32.64 0.38
CA LEU A 424 -3.65 31.93 1.14
C LEU A 424 -5.02 32.58 0.92
N GLU A 425 -5.92 31.86 0.26
CA GLU A 425 -7.28 32.31 -0.11
C GLU A 425 -8.34 31.75 0.84
N THR A 426 -8.17 30.51 1.30
CA THR A 426 -9.17 29.78 2.09
C THR A 426 -8.54 29.09 3.29
N LEU A 427 -9.11 29.34 4.48
CA LEU A 427 -8.78 28.63 5.72
C LEU A 427 -10.00 27.84 6.19
N ILE A 428 -9.87 26.52 6.33
CA ILE A 428 -10.94 25.63 6.80
C ILE A 428 -10.54 25.05 8.15
N LEU A 429 -11.34 25.28 9.17
CA LEU A 429 -11.17 24.76 10.52
C LEU A 429 -12.32 23.81 10.82
N GLY A 430 -12.06 22.52 11.05
CA GLY A 430 -13.14 21.56 11.24
C GLY A 430 -12.92 20.57 12.36
N ARG A 431 -13.98 20.26 13.13
CA ARG A 431 -13.90 19.33 14.26
C ARG A 431 -12.86 19.73 15.32
N ILE A 432 -12.67 21.03 15.56
CA ILE A 432 -11.70 21.55 16.55
C ILE A 432 -12.42 22.52 17.50
N PRO A 433 -12.22 22.42 18.83
CA PRO A 433 -12.69 23.46 19.73
C PRO A 433 -11.89 24.76 19.50
N LEU A 434 -12.60 25.86 19.28
CA LEU A 434 -12.02 27.20 19.14
C LEU A 434 -12.08 27.94 20.49
N PRO A 435 -11.02 27.92 21.30
CA PRO A 435 -10.92 28.72 22.52
C PRO A 435 -10.80 30.22 22.18
N GLU A 436 -11.12 31.10 23.13
CA GLU A 436 -11.04 32.56 22.96
C GLU A 436 -9.70 33.04 22.40
N GLU A 437 -8.58 32.57 22.97
CA GLU A 437 -7.22 32.88 22.51
C GLU A 437 -6.98 32.57 21.02
N SER A 438 -7.50 31.44 20.54
CA SER A 438 -7.38 31.07 19.12
C SER A 438 -8.34 31.86 18.24
N ARG A 439 -9.49 32.30 18.77
CA ARG A 439 -10.40 33.21 18.06
C ARG A 439 -9.75 34.58 17.88
N ASP A 440 -9.16 35.15 18.92
CA ASP A 440 -8.48 36.45 18.83
C ASP A 440 -7.33 36.41 17.82
N THR A 441 -6.56 35.31 17.85
CA THR A 441 -5.49 35.07 16.89
C THR A 441 -6.03 34.94 15.46
N LEU A 442 -7.14 34.21 15.27
CA LEU A 442 -7.81 34.06 13.98
C LEU A 442 -8.33 35.40 13.44
N VAL A 443 -8.92 36.25 14.30
CA VAL A 443 -9.33 37.62 13.94
C VAL A 443 -8.12 38.44 13.53
N GLY A 444 -6.99 38.31 14.24
CA GLY A 444 -5.72 38.94 13.86
C GLY A 444 -5.22 38.49 12.48
N VAL A 445 -5.30 37.19 12.19
CA VAL A 445 -4.95 36.62 10.88
C VAL A 445 -5.88 37.17 9.79
N ALA A 446 -7.19 37.26 10.04
CA ALA A 446 -8.16 37.82 9.10
C ALA A 446 -7.90 39.30 8.80
N LYS A 447 -7.62 40.10 9.84
CA LYS A 447 -7.26 41.52 9.71
C LYS A 447 -5.93 41.74 8.99
N LEU A 448 -4.97 40.83 9.16
CA LEU A 448 -3.69 40.96 8.47
C LEU A 448 -3.81 40.60 6.97
N ARG A 449 -4.65 39.62 6.65
CA ARG A 449 -4.67 38.96 5.33
C ARG A 449 -5.91 39.22 4.50
N GLY A 450 -6.86 39.99 5.01
CA GLY A 450 -8.09 40.32 4.29
C GLY A 450 -7.84 41.17 3.05
N PRO A 451 -8.67 41.04 2.00
CA PRO A 451 -8.50 41.74 0.73
C PRO A 451 -8.68 43.26 0.83
N LEU A 452 -9.41 43.74 1.85
CA LEU A 452 -9.64 45.18 2.05
C LEU A 452 -8.55 45.88 2.86
N MET A 453 -7.47 45.17 3.19
CA MET A 453 -6.40 45.70 4.04
C MET A 453 -5.31 46.36 3.20
N ALA A 454 -4.66 47.38 3.75
CA ALA A 454 -3.63 48.14 3.06
C ALA A 454 -2.46 47.29 2.54
N ALA A 455 -2.23 46.11 3.13
CA ALA A 455 -1.22 45.16 2.73
C ALA A 455 -1.62 44.25 1.54
N GLY A 456 -2.86 44.31 1.06
CA GLY A 456 -3.32 43.57 -0.13
C GLY A 456 -3.32 42.04 0.03
N GLY A 457 -3.83 41.52 1.16
CA GLY A 457 -3.90 40.08 1.42
C GLY A 457 -4.94 39.34 0.55
N TYR A 458 -4.80 38.02 0.44
CA TYR A 458 -5.65 37.18 -0.42
C TYR A 458 -6.70 36.35 0.32
N LEU A 459 -6.74 36.40 1.65
CA LEU A 459 -7.62 35.54 2.45
C LEU A 459 -9.06 36.00 2.27
N GLY A 460 -9.81 35.29 1.43
CA GLY A 460 -11.21 35.62 1.12
C GLY A 460 -12.20 34.84 1.97
N LYS A 461 -11.84 33.65 2.46
CA LYS A 461 -12.78 32.72 3.12
C LYS A 461 -12.18 32.07 4.36
N ILE A 462 -12.95 32.09 5.45
CA ILE A 462 -12.73 31.27 6.64
C ILE A 462 -13.96 30.38 6.83
N MET A 463 -13.78 29.08 6.80
CA MET A 463 -14.84 28.08 6.97
C MET A 463 -14.64 27.38 8.31
N VAL A 464 -15.66 27.41 9.16
CA VAL A 464 -15.65 26.73 10.46
C VAL A 464 -16.68 25.61 10.44
N GLU A 465 -16.22 24.36 10.39
CA GLU A 465 -17.10 23.19 10.47
C GLU A 465 -17.48 22.98 11.95
N LEU A 466 -18.76 23.15 12.26
CA LEU A 466 -19.24 23.04 13.63
C LEU A 466 -19.13 21.59 14.12
N PRO A 467 -18.72 21.35 15.38
CA PRO A 467 -18.80 20.02 15.96
C PRO A 467 -20.27 19.56 15.98
N VAL A 468 -20.50 18.26 15.76
CA VAL A 468 -21.85 17.64 15.73
C VAL A 468 -22.62 17.83 17.05
N PHE A 469 -21.97 18.30 18.13
CA PHE A 469 -22.54 18.47 19.45
C PHE A 469 -22.63 19.94 19.86
N GLY A 470 -23.83 20.54 19.74
CA GLY A 470 -24.24 21.79 20.41
C GLY A 470 -24.29 23.04 19.51
N PRO A 471 -25.45 23.40 18.93
CA PRO A 471 -25.58 24.50 17.97
C PRO A 471 -25.62 25.93 18.55
N ASP A 472 -25.85 26.11 19.86
CA ASP A 472 -26.41 27.38 20.34
C ASP A 472 -25.40 28.42 20.88
N THR A 473 -24.11 28.09 21.05
CA THR A 473 -23.15 29.03 21.70
C THR A 473 -22.18 29.74 20.76
N VAL A 474 -22.13 29.39 19.47
CA VAL A 474 -21.06 29.88 18.57
C VAL A 474 -21.52 31.00 17.62
N ARG A 475 -22.83 31.11 17.32
CA ARG A 475 -23.32 31.98 16.23
C ARG A 475 -23.48 33.46 16.58
N ASP A 476 -23.69 33.81 17.86
CA ASP A 476 -24.06 35.18 18.27
C ASP A 476 -22.92 36.01 18.89
N GLU A 477 -21.65 35.63 18.66
CA GLU A 477 -20.51 36.33 19.28
C GLU A 477 -20.02 37.56 18.48
N PRO A 478 -19.76 38.71 19.13
CA PRO A 478 -19.29 39.94 18.49
C PRO A 478 -17.89 39.85 17.88
N ALA A 479 -17.11 38.79 18.17
CA ALA A 479 -15.79 38.59 17.57
C ALA A 479 -15.87 38.37 16.05
N TRP A 480 -16.96 37.79 15.55
CA TRP A 480 -17.12 37.50 14.12
C TRP A 480 -17.52 38.72 13.29
N SER A 481 -18.24 39.69 13.88
CA SER A 481 -18.57 40.95 13.19
C SER A 481 -17.33 41.81 12.93
N LEU A 482 -16.27 41.68 13.74
CA LEU A 482 -14.98 42.33 13.51
C LEU A 482 -14.27 41.85 12.24
N ILE A 483 -14.64 40.67 11.72
CA ILE A 483 -14.06 40.10 10.50
C ILE A 483 -14.78 40.66 9.25
N GLU A 484 -16.04 41.08 9.34
CA GLU A 484 -16.78 41.63 8.19
C GLU A 484 -16.10 42.87 7.59
N GLY A 485 -15.50 43.71 8.43
CA GLY A 485 -14.73 44.89 7.99
C GLY A 485 -13.42 44.58 7.25
N THR A 486 -13.01 43.31 7.20
CA THR A 486 -11.77 42.86 6.53
C THR A 486 -11.99 42.38 5.10
N GLY A 487 -13.25 42.17 4.70
CA GLY A 487 -13.61 41.55 3.42
C GLY A 487 -13.46 40.03 3.39
N VAL A 488 -13.15 39.39 4.52
CA VAL A 488 -13.08 37.93 4.67
C VAL A 488 -14.47 37.39 4.98
N GLN A 489 -14.97 36.45 4.18
CA GLN A 489 -16.24 35.78 4.45
C GLN A 489 -16.05 34.64 5.46
N VAL A 490 -16.74 34.71 6.60
CA VAL A 490 -16.78 33.61 7.57
C VAL A 490 -18.04 32.78 7.34
N MET A 491 -17.88 31.47 7.13
CA MET A 491 -18.98 30.54 6.92
C MET A 491 -18.96 29.42 7.96
N PHE A 492 -20.10 29.18 8.62
CA PHE A 492 -20.29 28.04 9.50
C PHE A 492 -20.98 26.92 8.73
N ILE A 493 -20.38 25.74 8.72
CA ILE A 493 -20.81 24.63 7.87
C ILE A 493 -21.10 23.43 8.74
N GLU A 494 -22.19 22.73 8.43
CA GLU A 494 -22.48 21.44 9.04
C GLU A 494 -21.55 20.37 8.46
N PRO A 495 -20.99 19.48 9.29
CA PRO A 495 -20.07 18.46 8.82
C PRO A 495 -20.77 17.52 7.83
N GLN A 496 -20.19 17.36 6.64
CA GLN A 496 -20.59 16.35 5.65
C GLN A 496 -20.06 14.95 5.98
#